data_AF-A0A2D9UGJ1-F1
#
_entry.id   AF-A0A2D9UGJ1-F1
#
_cell.length_a   1.000
_cell.length_b   1.000
_cell.length_c   1.000
_cell.angle_alpha   90.00
_cell.angle_beta   90.00
_cell.angle_gamma   90.00
#
_symmetry.space_group_name_H-M   'P 1'
#
loop_
_entity.id
_entity.type
_entity.pdbx_description
1 polymer ?
#
loop_
_entity_poly.entity_id
_entity_poly.type
_entity_poly.pdbx_seq_one_letter_code
_entity_poly.pdbx_strand_id
1 'polypeptide(L)'
;MSSISHHVVDLKNQVSSLIARYSALMLKHKSLNNENENLLNKIKFLEHEIQELKQKVEISDVAQSLGHTDNKSSGFARDRLNDLIRQIDQCISMLNE
;
A
#
# COMPACT_ATOMS: atom_id res chain seq x y z
N MET A 1 1.05 -41.42 49.69
CA MET A 1 0.07 -41.67 48.61
C MET A 1 -0.77 -40.43 48.26
N SER A 2 -1.40 -39.72 49.21
CA SER A 2 -2.27 -38.56 48.85
C SER A 2 -1.52 -37.33 48.32
N SER A 3 -0.33 -37.01 48.83
CA SER A 3 0.46 -35.86 48.35
C SER A 3 0.89 -36.00 46.89
N ILE A 4 1.36 -37.18 46.48
CA ILE A 4 1.72 -37.46 45.08
C ILE A 4 0.51 -37.31 44.16
N SER A 5 -0.66 -37.80 44.59
CA SER A 5 -1.90 -37.64 43.83
C SER A 5 -2.29 -36.17 43.64
N HIS A 6 -2.11 -35.33 44.67
CA HIS A 6 -2.34 -33.88 44.57
C HIS A 6 -1.41 -33.21 43.55
N HIS A 7 -0.11 -33.52 43.60
CA HIS A 7 0.87 -32.95 42.66
C HIS A 7 0.59 -33.37 41.20
N VAL A 8 0.13 -34.60 40.97
CA VAL A 8 -0.27 -35.07 39.64
C VAL A 8 -1.50 -34.32 39.12
N VAL A 9 -2.48 -34.05 39.98
CA VAL A 9 -3.67 -33.26 39.62
C VAL A 9 -3.31 -31.82 39.30
N ASP A 10 -2.47 -31.18 40.12
CA ASP A 10 -2.02 -29.81 39.86
C ASP A 10 -1.23 -29.70 38.56
N LEU A 11 -0.30 -30.63 38.32
CA LEU A 11 0.45 -30.66 37.07
C LEU A 11 -0.48 -30.82 35.87
N LYS A 12 -1.46 -31.73 35.95
CA LYS A 12 -2.47 -31.91 34.89
C LYS A 12 -3.21 -30.60 34.62
N ASN A 13 -3.64 -29.89 35.67
CA ASN A 13 -4.36 -28.63 35.53
C ASN A 13 -3.49 -27.55 34.88
N GLN A 14 -2.22 -27.46 35.27
CA GLN A 14 -1.26 -26.52 34.67
C GLN A 14 -1.03 -26.82 33.20
N VAL A 15 -0.82 -28.10 32.84
CA VAL A 15 -0.64 -28.53 31.45
C VAL A 15 -1.89 -28.25 30.62
N SER A 16 -3.08 -28.56 31.14
CA SER A 16 -4.33 -28.24 30.45
C SER A 16 -4.52 -26.74 30.24
N SER A 17 -4.18 -25.91 31.24
CA SER A 17 -4.22 -24.44 31.12
C SER A 17 -3.23 -23.94 30.06
N LEU A 18 -2.02 -24.49 30.04
CA LEU A 18 -0.99 -24.14 29.07
C LEU A 18 -1.44 -24.48 27.64
N ILE A 19 -1.99 -25.68 27.42
CA ILE A 19 -2.53 -26.10 26.13
C ILE A 19 -3.63 -25.13 25.68
N ALA A 20 -4.58 -24.80 26.55
CA ALA A 20 -5.67 -23.88 26.22
C ALA A 20 -5.16 -22.49 25.83
N ARG A 21 -4.18 -21.94 26.57
CA ARG A 21 -3.55 -20.66 26.25
C ARG A 21 -2.80 -20.70 24.93
N TYR A 22 -2.06 -21.78 24.67
CA TYR A 22 -1.35 -21.97 23.42
C TYR A 22 -2.30 -22.03 22.22
N SER A 23 -3.38 -22.81 22.32
CA SER A 23 -4.41 -22.89 21.28
C SER A 23 -5.06 -21.53 21.02
N ALA A 24 -5.41 -20.78 22.07
CA ALA A 24 -5.96 -19.43 21.92
C ALA A 24 -4.97 -18.48 21.24
N LEU A 25 -3.69 -18.54 21.61
CA LEU A 25 -2.65 -17.72 20.99
C LEU A 25 -2.45 -18.07 19.52
N MET A 26 -2.46 -19.35 19.16
CA MET A 26 -2.36 -19.81 17.77
C MET A 26 -3.53 -19.30 16.91
N LEU A 27 -4.76 -19.37 17.44
CA LEU A 27 -5.94 -18.83 16.76
C LEU A 27 -5.84 -17.31 16.57
N LYS A 28 -5.44 -16.58 17.62
CA LYS A 28 -5.24 -15.13 17.55
C LYS A 28 -4.17 -14.76 16.52
N HIS A 29 -3.04 -15.46 16.51
CA HIS A 29 -1.97 -15.26 15.54
C HIS A 29 -2.47 -15.49 14.11
N LYS A 30 -3.22 -16.57 13.86
CA LYS A 30 -3.81 -16.83 12.54
C LYS A 30 -4.77 -15.71 12.11
N SER A 31 -5.61 -15.24 13.04
CA SER A 31 -6.54 -14.13 12.78
C SER A 31 -5.80 -12.84 12.41
N LEU A 32 -4.77 -12.49 13.19
CA LEU A 32 -3.96 -11.30 12.94
C LEU A 32 -3.20 -11.37 11.62
N ASN A 33 -2.67 -12.54 11.25
CA ASN A 33 -2.03 -12.72 9.95
C ASN A 33 -3.01 -12.51 8.80
N ASN A 34 -4.22 -13.08 8.89
CA ASN A 34 -5.25 -12.89 7.88
C ASN A 34 -5.68 -11.41 7.77
N GLU A 35 -5.83 -10.73 8.90
CA GLU A 35 -6.13 -9.29 8.92
C GLU A 35 -5.00 -8.46 8.27
N ASN A 36 -3.75 -8.79 8.57
CA ASN A 36 -2.59 -8.13 7.98
C ASN A 36 -2.55 -8.32 6.45
N GLU A 37 -2.75 -9.55 5.96
CA GLU A 37 -2.84 -9.82 4.52
C GLU A 37 -3.97 -9.03 3.84
N ASN A 38 -5.14 -8.96 4.48
CA ASN A 38 -6.27 -8.18 3.97
C ASN A 38 -5.95 -6.68 3.91
N LEU A 39 -5.32 -6.13 4.95
CA LEU A 39 -4.92 -4.72 4.99
C LEU A 39 -3.87 -4.41 3.93
N LEU A 40 -2.87 -5.28 3.74
CA LEU A 40 -1.85 -5.13 2.70
C LEU A 40 -2.47 -5.14 1.29
N ASN A 41 -3.44 -6.02 1.05
CA ASN A 41 -4.17 -6.04 -0.22
C ASN A 41 -5.00 -4.76 -0.41
N LYS A 42 -5.62 -4.24 0.65
CA LYS A 42 -6.38 -2.99 0.59
C LYS A 42 -5.47 -1.79 0.31
N ILE A 43 -4.28 -1.74 0.92
CA ILE A 43 -3.29 -0.70 0.65
C ILE A 43 -2.89 -0.72 -0.82
N LYS A 44 -2.50 -1.88 -1.36
CA LYS A 44 -2.13 -2.01 -2.78
C LYS A 44 -3.24 -1.55 -3.72
N PHE A 45 -4.48 -1.93 -3.42
CA PHE A 45 -5.65 -1.50 -4.19
C PHE A 45 -5.81 0.03 -4.17
N LEU A 46 -5.72 0.66 -2.99
CA LEU A 46 -5.86 2.10 -2.84
C LEU A 46 -4.70 2.86 -3.50
N GLU A 47 -3.48 2.34 -3.43
CA GLU A 47 -2.31 2.91 -4.13
C GLU A 47 -2.52 2.92 -5.64
N HIS A 48 -3.05 1.81 -6.20
CA HIS A 48 -3.40 1.73 -7.61
C HIS A 48 -4.50 2.74 -7.99
N GLU A 49 -5.56 2.82 -7.18
CA GLU A 49 -6.66 3.77 -7.39
C GLU A 49 -6.17 5.22 -7.36
N ILE A 50 -5.27 5.57 -6.42
CA ILE A 50 -4.62 6.88 -6.36
C ILE A 50 -3.82 7.15 -7.64
N GLN A 51 -3.08 6.16 -8.15
CA GLN A 51 -2.31 6.33 -9.37
C GLN A 51 -3.20 6.57 -10.59
N GLU A 52 -4.29 5.80 -10.73
CA GLU A 52 -5.26 6.01 -11.80
C GLU A 52 -5.93 7.39 -11.72
N LEU A 53 -6.32 7.82 -10.52
CA LEU A 53 -6.94 9.13 -10.33
C LEU A 53 -5.96 10.26 -10.65
N LYS A 54 -4.68 10.14 -10.28
CA LYS A 54 -3.64 11.11 -10.66
C LYS A 54 -3.50 11.22 -12.18
N GLN A 55 -3.48 10.10 -12.89
CA GLN A 55 -3.44 10.11 -14.36
C GLN A 55 -4.68 10.77 -14.96
N LYS A 56 -5.88 10.49 -14.43
CA LYS A 56 -7.12 11.13 -14.88
C LYS A 56 -7.11 12.63 -14.66
N VAL A 57 -6.59 13.10 -13.52
CA VAL A 57 -6.42 14.52 -13.21
C VAL A 57 -5.44 15.16 -14.19
N GLU A 58 -4.28 14.54 -14.43
CA GLU A 58 -3.29 15.06 -15.39
C GLU A 58 -3.88 15.21 -16.80
N ILE A 59 -4.63 14.20 -17.26
CA ILE A 59 -5.33 14.25 -18.55
C ILE A 59 -6.35 15.39 -18.57
N SER A 60 -7.11 15.56 -17.48
CA SER A 60 -8.10 16.64 -17.35
C SER A 60 -7.45 18.02 -17.36
N ASP A 61 -6.33 18.21 -16.67
CA ASP A 61 -5.59 19.47 -16.61
C ASP A 61 -5.04 19.84 -18.00
N VAL A 62 -4.48 18.86 -18.73
CA VAL A 62 -4.05 19.04 -20.11
C VAL A 62 -5.24 19.41 -21.01
N ALA A 63 -6.34 18.68 -20.93
CA ALA A 63 -7.55 18.98 -21.72
C ALA A 63 -8.11 20.38 -21.40
N GLN A 64 -8.11 20.79 -20.13
CA GLN A 64 -8.56 22.12 -19.73
C GLN A 64 -7.63 23.23 -20.24
N SER A 65 -6.31 22.98 -20.22
CA SER A 65 -5.31 23.92 -20.75
C SER A 65 -5.43 24.12 -22.27
N LEU A 66 -5.83 23.08 -23.00
CA LEU A 66 -6.09 23.14 -24.44
C LEU A 66 -7.44 23.77 -24.77
N GLY A 67 -8.45 23.61 -23.91
CA GLY A 67 -9.80 24.12 -24.10
C GLY A 67 -10.00 25.59 -23.73
N HIS A 68 -9.16 26.18 -22.88
CA HIS A 68 -9.21 27.60 -22.55
C HIS A 68 -8.41 28.42 -23.56
N THR A 69 -9.05 28.82 -24.66
CA THR A 69 -8.54 29.80 -25.64
C THR A 69 -8.63 31.24 -25.13
N ASP A 70 -8.24 31.49 -23.87
CA ASP A 70 -8.06 32.84 -23.34
C ASP A 70 -6.56 33.13 -23.23
N ASN A 71 -6.15 34.27 -23.78
CA ASN A 71 -4.79 34.70 -24.15
C ASN A 71 -3.66 34.52 -23.09
N LYS A 72 -3.99 34.17 -21.83
CA LYS A 72 -3.04 33.88 -20.75
C LYS A 72 -2.62 32.39 -20.65
N SER A 73 -3.43 31.44 -21.12
CA SER A 73 -3.10 30.00 -21.10
C SER A 73 -2.01 29.62 -22.12
N SER A 74 -1.89 30.41 -23.20
CA SER A 74 -0.93 30.17 -24.28
C SER A 74 0.53 30.22 -23.82
N GLY A 75 0.84 31.02 -22.78
CA GLY A 75 2.18 31.12 -22.20
C GLY A 75 2.55 29.86 -21.42
N PHE A 76 1.70 29.45 -20.48
CA PHE A 76 1.97 28.27 -19.65
C PHE A 76 2.01 26.96 -20.44
N ALA A 77 1.11 26.79 -21.42
CA ALA A 77 1.12 25.62 -22.30
C ALA A 77 2.40 25.59 -23.18
N ARG A 78 2.88 26.75 -23.64
CA ARG A 78 4.15 26.86 -24.38
C ARG A 78 5.35 26.58 -23.50
N ASP A 79 5.37 27.08 -22.27
CA ASP A 79 6.46 26.82 -21.33
C ASP A 79 6.56 25.33 -21.00
N ARG A 80 5.42 24.68 -20.78
CA ARG A 80 5.38 23.22 -20.54
C ARG A 80 5.78 22.41 -21.76
N LEU A 81 5.40 22.84 -22.96
CA LEU A 81 5.84 22.23 -24.21
C LEU A 81 7.37 22.34 -24.37
N ASN A 82 7.93 23.52 -24.08
CA ASN A 82 9.37 23.76 -24.14
C ASN A 82 10.13 22.90 -23.11
N ASP A 83 9.59 22.73 -21.90
CA ASP A 83 10.15 21.84 -20.88
C ASP A 83 10.16 20.37 -21.31
N LEU A 84 9.10 19.92 -21.99
CA LEU A 84 9.02 18.55 -22.54
C LEU A 84 9.99 18.35 -23.70
N ILE A 85 10.12 19.33 -24.61
CA ILE A 85 11.09 19.28 -25.71
C ILE A 85 12.51 19.21 -25.16
N ARG A 86 12.84 20.01 -24.14
CA ARG A 86 14.16 20.00 -23.51
C ARG A 86 14.49 18.66 -22.84
N GLN A 87 13.50 18.00 -22.24
CA GLN A 87 13.67 16.66 -21.68
C GLN A 87 13.91 15.60 -22.78
N ILE A 88 13.23 15.74 -23.93
CA ILE A 88 13.46 14.89 -25.09
C ILE A 88 14.88 15.09 -25.62
N ASP A 89 15.34 16.33 -25.77
CA ASP A 89 16.70 16.63 -26.22
C ASP A 89 17.77 16.08 -25.26
N GLN A 90 17.54 16.18 -23.96
CA GLN A 90 18.42 15.57 -22.95
C GLN A 90 18.46 14.04 -23.07
N CYS A 91 17.31 13.40 -23.32
CA CYS A 91 17.24 11.95 -23.53
C CYS A 91 17.98 11.54 -24.82
N ILE A 92 17.82 12.28 -25.91
CA ILE A 92 18.52 12.05 -27.18
C ILE A 92 20.04 12.21 -26.99
N SER A 93 20.47 13.22 -26.24
CA SER A 93 21.90 13.43 -25.95
C SER A 93 22.51 12.27 -25.17
N MET A 94 21.76 11.67 -24.23
CA MET A 94 22.21 10.48 -23.49
C MET A 94 22.25 9.20 -24.33
N LEU A 95 21.57 9.18 -25.50
CA LEU A 95 21.55 8.04 -26.43
C LEU A 95 22.62 8.14 -27.53
N ASN A 96 23.21 9.32 -27.74
CA ASN A 96 24.24 9.59 -28.75
C ASN A 96 25.67 9.66 -28.15
N GLU A 97 25.82 9.41 -26.85
CA GLU A 97 27.07 8.99 -26.21
C GLU A 97 27.12 7.45 -26.08
#